data_AF-A0A2G2PVV8-F1
#
_entry.id   AF-A0A2G2PVV8-F1
#
_cell.length_a   1.000
_cell.length_b   1.000
_cell.length_c   1.000
_cell.angle_alpha   90.00
_cell.angle_beta   90.00
_cell.angle_gamma   90.00
#
_symmetry.space_group_name_H-M   'P 1'
#
loop_
_entity.id
_entity.type
_entity.pdbx_description
1 polymer ?
#
loop_
_entity_poly.entity_id
_entity_poly.type
_entity_poly.pdbx_seq_one_letter_code
_entity_poly.pdbx_strand_id
1 'polypeptide(L)'
;MTEFCSFFPLAVDKTLGESKLDDFVKSCQEQQVTDIERLINKNNHTSLLSAIFSNSPYLSRLLFRDVKFAEMLLSMPFDDLYQKVVKGMTEDIPHLKDISQLMRALRKAKAQVALIISFADLSGSWSLAVITRCLTEFAEISVSLTPGKVPRVSSN
;
A
#
# COMPACT_ATOMS: atom_id res chain seq x y z
N MET A 1 -3.64 27.32 -13.50
CA MET A 1 -2.87 26.74 -14.61
C MET A 1 -1.98 25.68 -13.99
N THR A 2 -2.54 24.48 -13.83
CA THR A 2 -1.89 23.35 -13.15
C THR A 2 -2.00 22.21 -14.14
N GLU A 3 -0.88 21.92 -14.81
CA GLU A 3 -0.76 20.80 -15.74
C GLU A 3 -1.06 19.51 -14.98
N PHE A 4 -2.23 18.93 -15.26
CA PHE A 4 -2.56 17.60 -14.77
C PHE A 4 -1.72 16.59 -15.53
N CYS A 5 -0.81 15.97 -14.79
CA CYS A 5 0.16 14.97 -15.22
C CYS A 5 -0.52 13.84 -16.00
N SER A 6 -0.15 13.68 -17.28
CA SER A 6 -0.65 12.63 -18.18
C SER A 6 0.14 11.32 -18.09
N PHE A 7 0.64 10.96 -16.90
CA PHE A 7 1.56 9.83 -16.71
C PHE A 7 0.90 8.53 -16.23
N PHE A 8 -0.44 8.46 -16.22
CA PHE A 8 -1.12 7.24 -15.79
C PHE A 8 -1.18 6.22 -16.93
N PRO A 9 -0.89 4.93 -16.69
CA PRO A 9 -1.20 3.90 -17.67
C PRO A 9 -2.71 3.90 -17.92
N LEU A 10 -3.10 3.92 -19.20
CA LEU A 10 -4.50 3.84 -19.57
C LEU A 10 -5.08 2.51 -19.06
N ALA A 11 -6.31 2.53 -18.57
CA ALA A 11 -7.03 1.29 -18.25
C ALA A 11 -7.16 0.45 -19.53
N VAL A 12 -6.65 -0.78 -19.51
CA VAL A 12 -6.71 -1.71 -20.66
C VAL A 12 -8.17 -2.03 -21.03
N ASP A 13 -9.04 -2.10 -20.03
CA ASP A 13 -10.50 -2.13 -20.17
C ASP A 13 -11.11 -1.11 -19.21
N LYS A 14 -11.62 0.00 -19.77
CA LYS A 14 -12.24 1.09 -19.02
C LYS A 14 -13.52 0.66 -18.31
N THR A 15 -14.31 -0.22 -18.93
CA THR A 15 -15.60 -0.67 -18.39
C THR A 15 -15.41 -1.57 -17.18
N LEU A 16 -14.39 -2.44 -17.22
CA LEU A 16 -14.02 -3.28 -16.08
C LEU A 16 -13.45 -2.45 -14.92
N GLY A 17 -12.67 -1.41 -15.23
CA GLY A 17 -12.09 -0.50 -14.22
C GLY A 17 -13.17 0.30 -13.48
N GLU A 18 -14.15 0.84 -14.22
CA GLU A 18 -15.28 1.59 -13.67
C GLU A 18 -16.19 0.70 -12.81
N SER A 19 -16.57 -0.49 -13.30
CA SER A 19 -17.39 -1.43 -12.51
C SER A 19 -16.72 -1.83 -11.19
N LYS A 20 -15.41 -2.08 -11.20
CA LYS A 20 -14.68 -2.43 -9.98
C LYS A 20 -14.50 -1.26 -9.04
N LEU A 21 -14.45 -0.02 -9.55
CA LEU A 21 -14.44 1.16 -8.72
C LEU A 21 -15.75 1.29 -7.93
N ASP A 22 -16.89 1.05 -8.59
CA ASP A 22 -18.20 1.04 -7.93
C ASP A 22 -18.29 -0.06 -6.86
N ASP A 23 -17.79 -1.26 -7.16
CA ASP A 23 -17.74 -2.36 -6.20
C ASP A 23 -16.83 -2.04 -5.00
N PHE A 24 -15.71 -1.35 -5.26
CA PHE A 24 -14.80 -0.91 -4.22
C PHE A 24 -15.44 0.13 -3.29
N VAL A 25 -16.15 1.11 -3.86
CA VAL A 25 -16.88 2.12 -3.09
C VAL A 25 -17.96 1.46 -2.22
N LYS A 26 -18.75 0.52 -2.78
CA LYS A 26 -19.73 -0.26 -2.00
C LYS A 26 -19.08 -1.01 -0.85
N SER A 27 -17.96 -1.70 -1.11
CA SER A 27 -17.24 -2.45 -0.05
C SER A 27 -16.70 -1.53 1.05
N CYS A 28 -16.29 -0.31 0.73
CA CYS A 28 -15.90 0.69 1.71
C CYS A 28 -17.09 1.12 2.58
N GLN A 29 -18.24 1.41 1.96
CA GLN A 29 -19.46 1.79 2.67
C GLN A 29 -19.94 0.68 3.63
N GLU A 30 -19.93 -0.58 3.19
CA GLU A 30 -20.27 -1.75 4.01
C GLU A 30 -19.38 -1.88 5.25
N GLN A 31 -18.11 -1.46 5.15
CA GLN A 31 -17.14 -1.51 6.23
C GLN A 31 -17.02 -0.17 7.01
N GLN A 32 -18.01 0.71 6.87
CA GLN A 32 -18.09 2.02 7.53
C GLN A 32 -16.99 3.02 7.15
N VAL A 33 -16.37 2.85 5.97
CA VAL A 33 -15.44 3.82 5.40
C VAL A 33 -16.22 4.75 4.47
N THR A 34 -16.68 5.90 5.00
CA THR A 34 -17.57 6.82 4.28
C THR A 34 -16.85 7.94 3.54
N ASP A 35 -15.63 8.28 3.93
CA ASP A 35 -14.87 9.38 3.31
C ASP A 35 -14.22 9.00 1.96
N ILE A 36 -14.31 7.74 1.53
CA ILE A 36 -13.58 7.24 0.37
C ILE A 36 -13.94 7.97 -0.93
N GLU A 37 -15.23 8.22 -1.18
CA GLU A 37 -15.69 8.91 -2.39
C GLU A 37 -15.17 10.35 -2.45
N ARG A 38 -15.19 11.01 -1.29
CA ARG A 38 -14.67 12.38 -1.15
C ARG A 38 -13.16 12.41 -1.41
N LEU A 39 -12.41 11.44 -0.89
CA LEU A 39 -10.96 11.34 -1.08
C LEU A 39 -10.60 11.07 -2.55
N ILE A 40 -11.34 10.17 -3.22
CA ILE A 40 -11.17 9.86 -4.63
C ILE A 40 -11.37 11.11 -5.49
N ASN A 41 -12.46 11.84 -5.24
CA ASN A 41 -12.82 13.04 -6.00
C ASN A 41 -11.87 14.21 -5.75
N LYS A 42 -11.44 14.43 -4.49
CA LYS A 42 -10.58 15.57 -4.11
C LYS A 42 -9.24 15.56 -4.85
N ASN A 43 -8.63 14.39 -4.99
CA ASN A 43 -7.30 14.24 -5.56
C ASN A 43 -7.33 13.72 -7.01
N ASN A 44 -8.51 13.60 -7.62
CA ASN A 44 -8.71 13.01 -8.95
C ASN A 44 -8.10 11.60 -9.10
N HIS A 45 -8.21 10.77 -8.06
CA HIS A 45 -7.65 9.40 -8.06
C HIS A 45 -8.51 8.39 -8.85
N THR A 46 -9.64 8.82 -9.40
CA THR A 46 -10.57 7.98 -10.19
C THR A 46 -9.87 7.28 -11.34
N SER A 47 -9.05 8.01 -12.11
CA SER A 47 -8.30 7.46 -13.25
C SER A 47 -7.24 6.46 -12.81
N LEU A 48 -6.51 6.77 -11.73
CA LEU A 48 -5.50 5.89 -11.15
C LEU A 48 -6.11 4.58 -10.63
N LEU A 49 -7.21 4.66 -9.88
CA LEU A 49 -7.89 3.49 -9.34
C LEU A 49 -8.49 2.63 -10.45
N SER A 50 -9.13 3.24 -11.45
CA SER A 50 -9.65 2.52 -12.62
C SER A 50 -8.53 1.80 -13.39
N ALA A 51 -7.38 2.47 -13.60
CA ALA A 51 -6.21 1.86 -14.21
C ALA A 51 -5.66 0.69 -13.38
N ILE A 52 -5.54 0.83 -12.06
CA ILE A 52 -5.11 -0.25 -11.16
C ILE A 52 -6.08 -1.43 -11.23
N PHE A 53 -7.39 -1.17 -11.18
CA PHE A 53 -8.42 -2.21 -11.18
C PHE A 53 -8.47 -3.00 -12.49
N SER A 54 -8.15 -2.33 -13.59
CA SER A 54 -8.08 -2.91 -14.93
C SER A 54 -6.76 -3.68 -15.15
N ASN A 55 -5.64 -3.11 -14.73
CA ASN A 55 -4.30 -3.59 -15.11
C ASN A 55 -3.66 -4.54 -14.09
N SER A 56 -4.08 -4.52 -12.82
CA SER A 56 -3.44 -5.32 -11.77
C SER A 56 -4.43 -5.99 -10.81
N PRO A 57 -4.90 -7.21 -11.15
CA PRO A 57 -5.77 -7.99 -10.27
C PRO A 57 -5.20 -8.22 -8.86
N TYR A 58 -3.87 -8.24 -8.73
CA TYR A 58 -3.19 -8.35 -7.45
C TYR A 58 -3.42 -7.11 -6.59
N LEU A 59 -3.17 -5.91 -7.13
CA LEU A 59 -3.36 -4.65 -6.40
C LEU A 59 -4.84 -4.42 -6.07
N SER A 60 -5.74 -4.73 -7.01
CA SER A 60 -7.19 -4.71 -6.74
C SER A 60 -7.51 -5.55 -5.52
N ARG A 61 -7.07 -6.81 -5.48
CA ARG A 61 -7.33 -7.70 -4.34
C ARG A 61 -6.78 -7.13 -3.03
N LEU A 62 -5.63 -6.47 -3.04
CA LEU A 62 -5.08 -5.85 -1.84
C LEU A 62 -5.93 -4.68 -1.33
N LEU A 63 -6.45 -3.84 -2.23
CA LEU A 63 -7.35 -2.72 -1.87
C LEU A 63 -8.66 -3.22 -1.25
N PHE A 64 -9.30 -4.22 -1.85
CA PHE A 64 -10.54 -4.81 -1.32
C PHE A 64 -10.34 -5.53 0.02
N ARG A 65 -9.15 -6.09 0.26
CA ARG A 65 -8.86 -6.86 1.48
C ARG A 65 -8.71 -5.97 2.72
N ASP A 66 -8.25 -4.73 2.57
CA ASP A 66 -8.04 -3.79 3.68
C ASP A 66 -8.48 -2.38 3.26
N VAL A 67 -9.79 -2.17 3.22
CA VAL A 67 -10.39 -0.90 2.78
C VAL A 67 -10.05 0.27 3.71
N LYS A 68 -9.82 0.00 5.00
CA LYS A 68 -9.33 1.00 5.96
C LYS A 68 -7.91 1.45 5.62
N PHE A 69 -7.05 0.52 5.20
CA PHE A 69 -5.75 0.89 4.68
C PHE A 69 -5.84 1.64 3.36
N ALA A 70 -6.78 1.28 2.47
CA ALA A 70 -7.01 2.02 1.24
C ALA A 70 -7.45 3.47 1.50
N GLU A 71 -8.28 3.73 2.52
CA GLU A 71 -8.62 5.09 2.95
C GLU A 71 -7.39 5.89 3.38
N MET A 72 -6.54 5.30 4.23
CA MET A 72 -5.27 5.94 4.63
C MET A 72 -4.36 6.22 3.43
N LEU A 73 -4.30 5.29 2.48
CA LEU A 73 -3.53 5.42 1.24
C LEU A 73 -3.98 6.60 0.38
N LEU A 74 -5.28 6.91 0.34
CA LEU A 74 -5.80 8.02 -0.44
C LEU A 74 -5.82 9.37 0.32
N SER A 75 -5.64 9.35 1.64
CA SER A 75 -5.74 10.55 2.49
C SER A 75 -4.40 11.08 3.01
N MET A 76 -3.37 10.26 3.06
CA MET A 76 -2.06 10.61 3.63
C MET A 76 -0.96 10.71 2.55
N PRO A 77 0.08 11.52 2.78
CA PRO A 77 1.32 11.46 2.00
C PRO A 77 1.95 10.05 2.07
N PHE A 78 2.52 9.58 0.96
CA PHE A 78 3.08 8.23 0.88
C PHE A 78 4.25 8.00 1.85
N ASP A 79 5.11 9.00 2.04
CA ASP A 79 6.22 8.94 2.98
C ASP A 79 5.74 8.74 4.42
N ASP A 80 4.75 9.53 4.85
CA ASP A 80 4.17 9.43 6.21
C ASP A 80 3.48 8.07 6.41
N LEU A 81 2.75 7.60 5.39
CA LEU A 81 2.07 6.32 5.47
C LEU A 81 3.06 5.15 5.51
N TYR A 82 4.14 5.21 4.74
CA TYR A 82 5.21 4.21 4.77
C TYR A 82 5.88 4.17 6.15
N GLN A 83 6.25 5.33 6.70
CA GLN A 83 6.82 5.42 8.04
C GLN A 83 5.86 4.91 9.11
N LYS A 84 4.56 5.15 8.97
CA LYS A 84 3.54 4.60 9.87
C LYS A 84 3.50 3.06 9.83
N VAL A 85 3.61 2.45 8.65
CA VAL A 85 3.66 0.99 8.51
C VAL A 85 4.93 0.43 9.16
N VAL A 86 6.09 1.02 8.85
CA VAL A 86 7.38 0.62 9.42
C VAL A 86 7.37 0.73 10.95
N LYS A 87 6.90 1.86 11.49
CA LYS A 87 6.78 2.08 12.93
C LYS A 87 5.90 1.01 13.59
N GLY A 88 4.71 0.75 13.02
CA GLY A 88 3.82 -0.28 13.52
C GLY A 88 4.46 -1.67 13.52
N MET A 89 5.26 -2.00 12.50
CA MET A 89 6.05 -3.25 12.51
C MET A 89 7.03 -3.30 13.67
N THR A 90 7.82 -2.23 13.87
CA THR A 90 8.86 -2.20 14.91
C THR A 90 8.31 -2.15 16.33
N GLU A 91 7.09 -1.64 16.51
CA GLU A 91 6.43 -1.55 17.82
C GLU A 91 5.62 -2.83 18.12
N ASP A 92 4.82 -3.33 17.17
CA ASP A 92 3.87 -4.41 17.45
C ASP A 92 4.50 -5.81 17.36
N ILE A 93 5.37 -6.03 16.37
CA ILE A 93 5.88 -7.37 16.04
C ILE A 93 6.75 -7.98 17.15
N PRO A 94 7.66 -7.23 17.81
CA PRO A 94 8.47 -7.78 18.90
C PRO A 94 7.66 -8.32 20.08
N HIS A 95 6.41 -7.90 20.23
CA HIS A 95 5.52 -8.37 21.30
C HIS A 95 4.74 -9.65 20.94
N LEU A 96 4.82 -10.12 19.68
CA LEU A 96 4.16 -11.34 19.23
C LEU A 96 4.92 -12.58 19.70
N LYS A 97 4.24 -13.45 20.45
CA LYS A 97 4.82 -14.68 21.00
C LYS A 97 4.71 -15.90 20.08
N ASP A 98 3.90 -15.79 19.02
CA ASP A 98 3.58 -16.87 18.10
C ASP A 98 4.13 -16.56 16.70
N ILE A 99 4.91 -17.49 16.16
CA ILE A 99 5.49 -17.43 14.81
C ILE A 99 4.38 -17.28 13.76
N SER A 100 3.21 -17.89 13.95
CA SER A 100 2.09 -17.78 13.02
C SER A 100 1.55 -16.34 12.96
N GLN A 101 1.48 -15.66 14.10
CA GLN A 101 1.03 -14.28 14.23
C GLN A 101 2.07 -13.31 13.66
N LEU A 102 3.35 -13.54 13.94
CA LEU A 102 4.48 -12.84 13.32
C LEU A 102 4.40 -12.90 11.79
N MET A 103 4.31 -14.12 11.23
CA MET A 103 4.28 -14.31 9.78
C MET A 103 3.02 -13.70 9.15
N ARG A 104 1.90 -13.62 9.89
CA ARG A 104 0.70 -12.91 9.44
C ARG A 104 0.91 -11.39 9.45
N ALA A 105 1.52 -10.84 10.50
CA ALA A 105 1.83 -9.41 10.59
C ALA A 105 2.80 -8.95 9.48
N LEU A 106 3.89 -9.70 9.26
CA LEU A 106 4.85 -9.42 8.18
C LEU A 106 4.19 -9.47 6.80
N ARG A 107 3.31 -10.45 6.54
CA ARG A 107 2.57 -10.52 5.27
C ARG A 107 1.59 -9.36 5.10
N LYS A 108 0.96 -8.89 6.18
CA LYS A 108 0.10 -7.71 6.14
C LYS A 108 0.92 -6.47 5.78
N ALA A 109 2.03 -6.23 6.49
CA ALA A 109 2.89 -5.09 6.25
C ALA A 109 3.49 -5.09 4.83
N LYS A 110 3.95 -6.25 4.33
CA LYS A 110 4.43 -6.40 2.95
C LYS A 110 3.39 -5.95 1.92
N ALA A 111 2.14 -6.34 2.12
CA ALA A 111 1.08 -5.98 1.21
C ALA A 111 0.71 -4.48 1.29
N GLN A 112 0.79 -3.88 2.48
CA GLN A 112 0.62 -2.44 2.67
C GLN A 112 1.75 -1.66 1.96
N VAL A 113 3.01 -2.05 2.15
CA VAL A 113 4.16 -1.45 1.47
C VAL A 113 4.07 -1.61 -0.05
N ALA A 114 3.64 -2.77 -0.54
CA ALA A 114 3.41 -2.99 -1.97
C ALA A 114 2.38 -2.00 -2.54
N LEU A 115 1.27 -1.77 -1.84
CA LEU A 115 0.27 -0.78 -2.24
C LEU A 115 0.84 0.65 -2.26
N ILE A 116 1.55 1.07 -1.21
CA ILE A 116 2.14 2.41 -1.15
C ILE A 116 3.09 2.62 -2.32
N ILE A 117 4.02 1.68 -2.54
CA ILE A 117 5.01 1.77 -3.61
C ILE A 117 4.32 1.80 -4.98
N SER A 118 3.34 0.92 -5.22
CA SER A 118 2.64 0.91 -6.51
C SER A 118 1.88 2.20 -6.78
N PHE A 119 1.24 2.80 -5.78
CA PHE A 119 0.56 4.09 -5.97
C PHE A 119 1.56 5.23 -6.17
N ALA A 120 2.67 5.24 -5.42
CA ALA A 120 3.71 6.25 -5.57
C ALA A 120 4.42 6.18 -6.94
N ASP A 121 4.64 4.96 -7.45
CA ASP A 121 5.21 4.69 -8.77
C ASP A 121 4.24 5.13 -9.90
N LEU A 122 2.99 4.68 -9.84
CA LEU A 122 1.98 4.99 -10.86
C LEU A 122 1.57 6.47 -10.89
N SER A 123 1.67 7.17 -9.76
CA SER A 123 1.43 8.62 -9.71
C SER A 123 2.65 9.46 -10.07
N GLY A 124 3.83 8.84 -10.22
CA GLY A 124 5.10 9.54 -10.41
C GLY A 124 5.54 10.34 -9.18
N SER A 125 4.93 10.12 -8.01
CA SER A 125 5.24 10.85 -6.77
C SER A 125 6.60 10.48 -6.19
N TRP A 126 7.03 9.24 -6.40
CA TRP A 126 8.35 8.78 -5.98
C TRP A 126 9.24 8.47 -7.17
N SER A 127 10.52 8.79 -7.05
CA SER A 127 11.52 8.35 -8.01
C SER A 127 11.87 6.87 -7.79
N LEU A 128 12.42 6.22 -8.82
CA LEU A 128 12.92 4.85 -8.72
C LEU A 128 13.91 4.65 -7.56
N ALA A 129 14.74 5.67 -7.28
CA ALA A 129 15.70 5.62 -6.16
C ALA A 129 14.99 5.59 -4.80
N VAL A 130 13.90 6.35 -4.63
CA VAL A 130 13.07 6.32 -3.42
C VAL A 130 12.39 4.96 -3.26
N ILE A 131 11.77 4.46 -4.33
CA ILE A 131 11.13 3.13 -4.35
C ILE A 131 12.11 2.04 -3.93
N THR A 132 13.31 2.03 -4.53
CA THR A 132 14.35 1.03 -4.24
C THR A 132 14.80 1.12 -2.79
N ARG A 133 15.01 2.34 -2.27
CA ARG A 133 15.39 2.55 -0.87
C ARG A 133 14.33 2.01 0.10
N CYS A 134 13.05 2.32 -0.14
CA CYS A 134 11.94 1.83 0.70
C CYS A 134 11.82 0.29 0.64
N LEU A 135 12.04 -0.33 -0.52
CA LEU A 135 12.07 -1.80 -0.63
C LEU A 135 13.21 -2.42 0.20
N THR A 136 14.41 -1.85 0.10
CA THR A 136 15.58 -2.33 0.86
C THR A 136 15.37 -2.18 2.35
N GLU A 137 14.97 -0.99 2.81
CA GLU A 137 14.70 -0.73 4.23
C GLU A 137 13.62 -1.67 4.78
N PHE A 138 12.50 -1.84 4.06
CA PHE A 138 11.45 -2.78 4.45
C PHE A 138 11.97 -4.22 4.56
N ALA A 139 12.86 -4.64 3.64
CA ALA A 139 13.46 -5.97 3.67
C ALA A 139 14.38 -6.15 4.89
N GLU A 140 15.24 -5.18 5.17
CA GLU A 140 16.14 -5.18 6.33
C GLU A 140 15.36 -5.28 7.65
N ILE A 141 14.31 -4.46 7.79
CA ILE A 141 13.44 -4.46 8.97
C ILE A 141 12.75 -5.81 9.12
N SER A 142 12.16 -6.34 8.04
CA SER A 142 11.47 -7.65 8.06
C SER A 142 12.40 -8.78 8.50
N VAL A 143 13.65 -8.78 8.03
CA VAL A 143 14.66 -9.76 8.44
C VAL A 143 15.02 -9.58 9.92
N SER A 144 15.23 -8.35 10.38
CA SER A 144 15.59 -8.05 11.77
C SER A 144 14.51 -8.48 12.78
N LEU A 145 13.24 -8.45 12.37
CA LEU A 145 12.09 -8.78 13.20
C LEU A 145 11.76 -10.28 13.24
N THR A 146 12.41 -11.09 12.42
CA THR A 146 12.20 -12.54 12.41
C THR A 146 13.06 -13.20 13.50
N PRO A 147 12.47 -13.81 14.55
CA PRO A 147 13.22 -14.48 15.60
C PRO A 147 13.92 -15.71 15.02
N GLY A 148 15.26 -15.68 15.02
CA GLY A 148 16.10 -16.80 14.62
C GLY A 148 16.61 -16.75 13.17
N LYS A 149 17.56 -15.84 12.88
CA LYS A 149 18.79 -16.06 12.09
C LYS A 149 19.48 -14.74 11.73
N VAL A 150 20.32 -14.25 12.64
CA VAL A 150 21.63 -13.65 12.32
C VAL A 150 22.55 -14.09 13.46
N PRO A 151 23.60 -14.89 13.23
CA PRO A 151 24.66 -15.01 14.22
C PRO A 151 25.24 -13.60 14.37
N ARG A 152 25.08 -12.98 15.55
CA ARG A 152 25.92 -11.84 15.90
C ARG A 152 27.33 -12.40 15.93
N VAL A 153 28.11 -12.11 14.90
CA VAL A 153 29.56 -12.33 14.95
C VAL A 153 30.07 -11.38 16.03
N SER A 154 30.15 -11.91 17.25
CA SER A 154 30.93 -11.33 18.33
C SER A 154 32.39 -11.53 17.95
N SER A 155 32.96 -10.52 17.28
CA SER A 155 34.40 -10.35 17.15
C SER A 155 34.93 -9.95 18.52
N ASN A 156 35.65 -10.88 19.15
CA ASN A 156 36.56 -10.62 20.27
C ASN A 156 37.98 -10.88 19.76
#